data_AF-A0A2E0VU08-F1
#
_entry.id   AF-A0A2E0VU08-F1
#
_cell.length_a   1.000
_cell.length_b   1.000
_cell.length_c   1.000
_cell.angle_alpha   90.00
_cell.angle_beta   90.00
_cell.angle_gamma   90.00
#
_symmetry.space_group_name_H-M   'P 1'
#
loop_
_entity.id
_entity.type
_entity.pdbx_description
1 polymer ?
#
loop_
_entity_poly.entity_id
_entity_poly.type
_entity_poly.pdbx_seq_one_letter_code
_entity_poly.pdbx_strand_id
1 'polypeptide(L)'
;MKKLNTLILIALLAICTTAMGQRYVSEVFTDVQVTTNVPYGFNASIINLLDTDTTNDAHPLAHPLLMDVYQPAGDTETDRPVVLYFHTGSFIPFPANGITGGHKGDSVCVEICTRLAKMGYVAASVDYRLGWNPLDPEELIRRWFLINAAYRGVQDARTCIRYFKKTAAEDGNPWGIDPNKIVLFGQGTGGYISLNTAALDDYNKTLIPKFLLPGPVPMIIEGVNGNVWGTSVGQVPPGYPIFTPGDTLCYPNWPGYDSDFQLSVNLGGALGDTSWIDPGQPPLISFHTPDDPFAPYVEGTVLVPVVNFPVVEVQGSYLAVRLANLYGNNDVFANADFTDPYTAAANAHNDGWQGLYPFLTGDPNDSSPWDIWAWDNPNATELCDSVRARMYIDTIMNYFAPRACLALGLGCDLSMYSAAEEILDVGTVGLKVSPNPATAYIRFETNAEYPIQHIYVYDLNGRLVKVHTNVKANDFTMQRHSLAKGTYVAKVIFEDGIVTEKILFH
;
A
#
# COMPACT_ATOMS: atom_id res chain seq x y z
N MET A 1 -30.05 35.12 24.13
CA MET A 1 -30.46 33.82 23.55
C MET A 1 -30.08 33.68 22.08
N LYS A 2 -30.52 34.55 21.15
CA LYS A 2 -30.14 34.44 19.72
C LYS A 2 -28.63 34.43 19.44
N LYS A 3 -27.86 35.36 20.04
CA LYS A 3 -26.38 35.41 19.88
C LYS A 3 -25.64 34.19 20.47
N LEU A 4 -26.15 33.58 21.55
CA LEU A 4 -25.57 32.39 22.15
C LEU A 4 -25.81 31.15 21.27
N ASN A 5 -27.00 31.03 20.69
CA ASN A 5 -27.33 29.96 19.75
C ASN A 5 -26.52 30.08 18.44
N THR A 6 -26.24 31.29 17.96
CA THR A 6 -25.37 31.52 16.79
C THR A 6 -23.91 31.15 17.08
N LEU A 7 -23.39 31.47 18.27
CA LEU A 7 -22.03 31.09 18.68
C LEU A 7 -21.89 29.57 18.87
N ILE A 8 -22.90 28.91 19.43
CA ILE A 8 -22.93 27.45 19.55
C ILE A 8 -23.00 26.80 18.16
N LEU A 9 -23.80 27.35 17.24
CA LEU A 9 -23.90 26.82 15.87
C LEU A 9 -22.58 27.00 15.10
N ILE A 10 -21.91 28.16 15.23
CA ILE A 10 -20.60 28.41 14.61
C ILE A 10 -19.52 27.50 15.22
N ALA A 11 -19.54 27.30 16.55
CA ALA A 11 -18.63 26.37 17.20
C ALA A 11 -18.86 24.91 16.75
N LEU A 12 -20.13 24.49 16.61
CA LEU A 12 -20.47 23.16 16.09
C LEU A 12 -20.06 22.99 14.62
N LEU A 13 -20.22 24.01 13.78
CA LEU A 13 -19.73 24.02 12.40
C LEU A 13 -18.18 23.97 12.31
N ALA A 14 -17.47 24.66 13.21
CA ALA A 14 -16.01 24.62 13.30
C ALA A 14 -15.46 23.28 13.82
N ILE A 15 -16.17 22.64 14.77
CA ILE A 15 -15.83 21.30 15.27
C ILE A 15 -16.10 20.23 14.21
N CYS A 16 -17.18 20.36 13.44
CA CYS A 16 -17.51 19.42 12.37
C CYS A 16 -16.50 19.49 11.20
N THR A 17 -16.01 20.70 10.87
CA THR A 17 -14.99 20.89 9.81
C THR A 17 -13.60 20.38 10.21
N THR A 18 -13.20 20.53 11.48
CA THR A 18 -11.92 19.99 11.98
C THR A 18 -11.93 18.46 12.07
N ALA A 19 -13.04 17.84 12.47
CA ALA A 19 -13.18 16.37 12.47
C ALA A 19 -13.16 15.78 11.05
N MET A 20 -13.68 16.49 10.04
CA MET A 20 -13.63 16.07 8.64
C MET A 20 -12.23 16.19 8.02
N GLY A 21 -11.42 17.17 8.41
CA GLY A 21 -10.03 17.32 7.94
C GLY A 21 -9.09 16.23 8.46
N GLN A 22 -9.39 15.67 9.64
CA GLN A 22 -8.57 14.67 10.34
C GLN A 22 -8.91 13.21 9.97
N ARG A 23 -10.06 12.98 9.34
CA ARG A 23 -10.47 11.65 8.89
C ARG A 23 -9.41 11.04 7.95
N TYR A 24 -9.17 9.74 8.09
CA TYR A 24 -8.15 8.96 7.39
C TYR A 24 -6.69 9.22 7.77
N VAL A 25 -6.40 10.27 8.55
CA VAL A 25 -5.04 10.60 9.00
C VAL A 25 -4.84 10.56 10.51
N SER A 26 -5.93 10.51 11.28
CA SER A 26 -5.91 10.25 12.72
C SER A 26 -7.19 9.53 13.17
N GLU A 27 -7.18 8.95 14.38
CA GLU A 27 -8.34 8.25 14.94
C GLU A 27 -9.44 9.26 15.29
N VAL A 28 -10.60 9.13 14.64
CA VAL A 28 -11.78 9.97 14.86
C VAL A 28 -12.99 9.19 15.39
N PHE A 29 -12.91 7.86 15.39
CA PHE A 29 -13.90 6.95 15.99
C PHE A 29 -13.31 6.24 17.22
N THR A 30 -14.14 6.01 18.23
CA THR A 30 -13.74 5.32 19.47
C THR A 30 -13.90 3.81 19.40
N ASP A 31 -14.90 3.34 18.64
CA ASP A 31 -15.36 1.96 18.63
C ASP A 31 -15.35 1.39 17.21
N VAL A 32 -15.14 0.07 17.11
CA VAL A 32 -15.05 -0.67 15.85
C VAL A 32 -16.03 -1.85 15.89
N GLN A 33 -16.70 -2.08 14.78
CA GLN A 33 -17.49 -3.28 14.52
C GLN A 33 -16.67 -4.27 13.71
N VAL A 34 -16.67 -5.54 14.13
CA VAL A 34 -15.92 -6.61 13.45
C VAL A 34 -16.88 -7.70 13.00
N THR A 35 -16.89 -7.97 11.70
CA THR A 35 -17.59 -9.13 11.12
C THR A 35 -16.56 -10.19 10.79
N THR A 36 -16.61 -11.32 11.48
CA THR A 36 -15.59 -12.38 11.35
C THR A 36 -15.97 -13.42 10.29
N ASN A 37 -14.94 -14.05 9.71
CA ASN A 37 -15.05 -15.17 8.77
C ASN A 37 -15.97 -14.88 7.57
N VAL A 38 -15.87 -13.67 7.01
CA VAL A 38 -16.53 -13.28 5.77
C VAL A 38 -15.88 -14.01 4.61
N PRO A 39 -16.60 -14.84 3.85
CA PRO A 39 -16.04 -15.48 2.68
C PRO A 39 -15.91 -14.47 1.54
N TYR A 40 -14.71 -14.34 0.97
CA TYR A 40 -14.45 -13.49 -0.20
C TYR A 40 -14.24 -14.29 -1.49
N GLY A 41 -14.13 -15.61 -1.40
CA GLY A 41 -13.98 -16.50 -2.55
C GLY A 41 -13.81 -17.95 -2.11
N PHE A 42 -13.55 -18.84 -3.06
CA PHE A 42 -13.15 -20.22 -2.80
C PHE A 42 -12.06 -20.63 -3.79
N ASN A 43 -11.04 -21.34 -3.33
CA ASN A 43 -9.97 -21.77 -4.22
C ASN A 43 -9.35 -23.10 -3.79
N ALA A 44 -8.57 -23.73 -4.68
CA ALA A 44 -7.99 -25.05 -4.43
C ALA A 44 -6.83 -24.94 -3.43
N SER A 45 -7.04 -25.49 -2.24
CA SER A 45 -6.01 -25.67 -1.24
C SER A 45 -5.26 -26.97 -1.50
N ILE A 46 -3.94 -26.95 -1.29
CA ILE A 46 -3.10 -28.16 -1.35
C ILE A 46 -2.62 -28.57 0.04
N ILE A 47 -3.04 -27.88 1.10
CA ILE A 47 -2.50 -28.10 2.44
C ILE A 47 -2.75 -29.52 2.94
N ASN A 48 -3.87 -30.14 2.53
CA ASN A 48 -4.19 -31.53 2.84
C ASN A 48 -3.20 -32.53 2.23
N LEU A 49 -2.54 -32.17 1.13
CA LEU A 49 -1.51 -32.99 0.48
C LEU A 49 -0.18 -32.98 1.24
N LEU A 50 -0.03 -32.07 2.20
CA LEU A 50 1.15 -31.92 3.05
C LEU A 50 0.96 -32.58 4.41
N ASP A 51 -0.22 -33.15 4.66
CA ASP A 51 -0.47 -33.96 5.84
C ASP A 51 0.24 -35.32 5.70
N THR A 52 0.87 -35.77 6.79
CA THR A 52 1.51 -37.08 6.88
C THR A 52 0.49 -38.22 6.99
N ASP A 53 -0.78 -37.93 7.24
CA ASP A 53 -1.85 -38.93 7.22
C ASP A 53 -2.16 -39.37 5.78
N THR A 54 -1.61 -40.52 5.40
CA THR A 54 -1.80 -41.17 4.10
C THR A 54 -3.25 -41.61 3.82
N THR A 55 -4.17 -41.47 4.78
CA THR A 55 -5.61 -41.73 4.58
C THR A 55 -6.37 -40.50 4.08
N ASN A 56 -5.75 -39.32 4.10
CA ASN A 56 -6.32 -38.10 3.55
C ASN A 56 -6.45 -38.18 2.03
N ASP A 57 -7.46 -37.46 1.52
CA ASP A 57 -7.68 -37.31 0.10
C ASP A 57 -6.44 -36.66 -0.56
N ALA A 58 -5.83 -37.39 -1.50
CA ALA A 58 -4.61 -36.97 -2.21
C ALA A 58 -4.91 -36.01 -3.38
N HIS A 59 -6.01 -35.25 -3.26
CA HIS A 59 -6.45 -34.26 -4.24
C HIS A 59 -6.55 -32.86 -3.61
N PRO A 60 -6.23 -31.78 -4.34
CA PRO A 60 -6.52 -30.42 -3.91
C PRO A 60 -8.01 -30.24 -3.59
N LEU A 61 -8.31 -29.58 -2.47
CA LEU A 61 -9.68 -29.38 -2.02
C LEU A 61 -10.10 -27.92 -2.19
N ALA A 62 -11.32 -27.69 -2.69
CA ALA A 62 -11.90 -26.36 -2.70
C ALA A 62 -12.09 -25.87 -1.26
N HIS A 63 -11.43 -24.79 -0.90
CA HIS A 63 -11.43 -24.20 0.43
C HIS A 63 -11.94 -22.75 0.36
N PRO A 64 -12.85 -22.33 1.26
CA PRO A 64 -13.27 -20.93 1.32
C PRO A 64 -12.08 -20.05 1.71
N LEU A 65 -11.98 -18.89 1.06
CA LEU A 65 -11.04 -17.85 1.45
C LEU A 65 -11.79 -16.84 2.33
N LEU A 66 -11.26 -16.59 3.52
CA LEU A 66 -11.95 -15.89 4.59
C LEU A 66 -11.23 -14.59 4.96
N MET A 67 -11.98 -13.63 5.50
CA MET A 67 -11.43 -12.42 6.09
C MET A 67 -12.25 -11.98 7.30
N ASP A 68 -11.66 -11.17 8.17
CA ASP A 68 -12.37 -10.43 9.22
C ASP A 68 -12.44 -8.96 8.83
N VAL A 69 -13.65 -8.40 8.75
CA VAL A 69 -13.88 -7.02 8.28
C VAL A 69 -14.15 -6.10 9.47
N TYR A 70 -13.37 -5.03 9.57
CA TYR A 70 -13.39 -4.01 10.60
C TYR A 70 -13.97 -2.72 10.01
N GLN A 71 -14.99 -2.16 10.66
CA GLN A 71 -15.65 -0.92 10.27
C GLN A 71 -15.77 0.02 11.47
N PRO A 72 -15.63 1.35 11.30
CA PRO A 72 -15.92 2.31 12.36
C PRO A 72 -17.38 2.19 12.81
N ALA A 73 -17.60 2.10 14.12
CA ALA A 73 -18.95 2.05 14.67
C ALA A 73 -19.64 3.41 14.58
N GLY A 74 -20.88 3.44 14.06
CA GLY A 74 -21.68 4.66 13.97
C GLY A 74 -21.26 5.62 12.84
N ASP A 75 -20.33 5.23 11.99
CA ASP A 75 -19.96 5.99 10.79
C ASP A 75 -21.07 5.95 9.75
N THR A 76 -21.35 7.12 9.16
CA THR A 76 -22.41 7.29 8.16
C THR A 76 -21.86 7.47 6.74
N GLU A 77 -20.54 7.51 6.55
CA GLU A 77 -19.92 7.56 5.24
C GLU A 77 -20.09 6.22 4.51
N THR A 78 -20.39 6.28 3.22
CA THR A 78 -20.73 5.12 2.39
C THR A 78 -19.75 4.86 1.25
N ASP A 79 -18.82 5.78 1.01
CA ASP A 79 -17.78 5.66 -0.02
C ASP A 79 -16.38 5.67 0.61
N ARG A 80 -16.14 4.71 1.52
CA ARG A 80 -14.91 4.66 2.31
C ARG A 80 -13.77 3.93 1.58
N PRO A 81 -12.51 4.37 1.73
CA PRO A 81 -11.37 3.58 1.32
C PRO A 81 -11.30 2.26 2.10
N VAL A 82 -10.85 1.19 1.44
CA VAL A 82 -10.65 -0.13 2.02
C VAL A 82 -9.17 -0.51 2.04
N VAL A 83 -8.71 -1.05 3.16
CA VAL A 83 -7.37 -1.62 3.33
C VAL A 83 -7.48 -3.14 3.51
N LEU A 84 -6.87 -3.89 2.61
CA LEU A 84 -6.79 -5.35 2.67
C LEU A 84 -5.45 -5.74 3.30
N TYR A 85 -5.48 -6.18 4.55
CA TYR A 85 -4.31 -6.54 5.34
C TYR A 85 -4.03 -8.05 5.27
N PHE A 86 -2.85 -8.44 4.78
CA PHE A 86 -2.40 -9.83 4.64
C PHE A 86 -1.35 -10.16 5.71
N HIS A 87 -1.61 -11.21 6.47
CA HIS A 87 -0.78 -11.64 7.60
C HIS A 87 0.51 -12.37 7.15
N THR A 88 1.52 -12.44 8.03
CA THR A 88 2.70 -13.29 7.85
C THR A 88 2.36 -14.77 7.98
N GLY A 89 3.29 -15.69 7.73
CA GLY A 89 3.05 -17.12 8.00
C GLY A 89 3.87 -18.10 7.19
N SER A 90 4.78 -17.64 6.34
CA SER A 90 5.56 -18.43 5.37
C SER A 90 4.70 -19.29 4.45
N PHE A 91 3.42 -18.94 4.22
CA PHE A 91 2.43 -19.79 3.56
C PHE A 91 2.24 -21.16 4.24
N ILE A 92 2.57 -21.30 5.53
CA ILE A 92 2.45 -22.52 6.33
C ILE A 92 1.47 -22.22 7.48
N PRO A 93 0.57 -23.15 7.84
CA PRO A 93 -0.33 -22.96 8.98
C PRO A 93 0.43 -22.72 10.28
N PHE A 94 -0.02 -21.77 11.08
CA PHE A 94 0.42 -21.65 12.47
C PHE A 94 -0.11 -22.84 13.29
N PRO A 95 0.68 -23.42 14.24
CA PRO A 95 2.04 -23.04 14.62
C PRO A 95 3.15 -23.75 13.82
N ALA A 96 2.82 -24.59 12.83
CA ALA A 96 3.80 -25.37 12.06
C ALA A 96 4.80 -24.50 11.25
N ASN A 97 4.48 -23.22 11.04
CA ASN A 97 5.35 -22.24 10.38
C ASN A 97 6.56 -21.78 11.21
N GLY A 98 6.65 -22.16 12.49
CA GLY A 98 7.80 -21.88 13.35
C GLY A 98 7.97 -20.41 13.74
N ILE A 99 6.98 -19.55 13.51
CA ILE A 99 7.00 -18.13 13.88
C ILE A 99 5.82 -17.78 14.79
N THR A 100 5.87 -16.61 15.43
CA THR A 100 4.92 -16.19 16.47
C THR A 100 3.55 -15.72 15.95
N GLY A 101 3.37 -15.64 14.63
CA GLY A 101 2.09 -15.36 13.96
C GLY A 101 1.84 -16.31 12.79
N GLY A 102 0.75 -16.12 12.07
CA GLY A 102 0.44 -16.94 10.90
C GLY A 102 -1.03 -16.97 10.49
N HIS A 103 -1.88 -16.08 11.00
CA HIS A 103 -3.31 -16.08 10.69
C HIS A 103 -3.94 -14.69 10.80
N LYS A 104 -5.08 -14.46 10.12
CA LYS A 104 -5.80 -13.16 10.15
C LYS A 104 -6.20 -12.64 11.54
N GLY A 105 -6.14 -13.48 12.56
CA GLY A 105 -6.47 -13.14 13.96
C GLY A 105 -5.26 -12.75 14.81
N ASP A 106 -4.06 -12.68 14.24
CA ASP A 106 -2.85 -12.28 14.97
C ASP A 106 -3.00 -10.87 15.56
N SER A 107 -2.35 -10.63 16.71
CA SER A 107 -2.52 -9.38 17.45
C SER A 107 -2.13 -8.13 16.64
N VAL A 108 -1.12 -8.23 15.78
CA VAL A 108 -0.72 -7.15 14.87
C VAL A 108 -1.80 -6.84 13.85
N CYS A 109 -2.40 -7.88 13.25
CA CYS A 109 -3.49 -7.75 12.29
C CYS A 109 -4.68 -7.06 12.94
N VAL A 110 -5.06 -7.49 14.15
CA VAL A 110 -6.15 -6.88 14.94
C VAL A 110 -5.83 -5.42 15.27
N GLU A 111 -4.62 -5.12 15.74
CA GLU A 111 -4.21 -3.76 16.12
C GLU A 111 -4.25 -2.81 14.92
N ILE A 112 -3.61 -3.16 13.79
CA ILE A 112 -3.57 -2.30 12.60
C ILE A 112 -4.98 -2.14 11.99
N CYS A 113 -5.74 -3.22 11.81
CA CYS A 113 -7.11 -3.13 11.26
C CYS A 113 -8.05 -2.32 12.17
N THR A 114 -7.90 -2.43 13.50
CA THR A 114 -8.68 -1.63 14.45
C THR A 114 -8.35 -0.15 14.32
N ARG A 115 -7.06 0.22 14.24
CA ARG A 115 -6.64 1.61 14.08
C ARG A 115 -7.10 2.20 12.75
N LEU A 116 -6.95 1.47 11.65
CA LEU A 116 -7.47 1.87 10.34
C LEU A 116 -8.98 2.10 10.39
N ALA A 117 -9.74 1.20 11.00
CA ALA A 117 -11.18 1.39 11.19
C ALA A 117 -11.48 2.64 12.03
N LYS A 118 -10.73 2.88 13.11
CA LYS A 118 -10.86 4.11 13.93
C LYS A 118 -10.49 5.40 13.19
N MET A 119 -9.65 5.32 12.17
CA MET A 119 -9.34 6.43 11.28
C MET A 119 -10.43 6.65 10.21
N GLY A 120 -11.39 5.74 10.08
CA GLY A 120 -12.53 5.85 9.18
C GLY A 120 -12.46 4.98 7.92
N TYR A 121 -11.43 4.13 7.79
CA TYR A 121 -11.33 3.14 6.71
C TYR A 121 -12.25 1.95 6.97
N VAL A 122 -12.56 1.18 5.92
CA VAL A 122 -12.87 -0.24 6.09
C VAL A 122 -11.54 -1.00 6.06
N ALA A 123 -11.30 -1.90 7.00
CA ALA A 123 -10.11 -2.75 6.99
C ALA A 123 -10.52 -4.22 6.98
N ALA A 124 -9.85 -5.05 6.19
CA ALA A 124 -10.07 -6.48 6.16
C ALA A 124 -8.78 -7.20 6.49
N SER A 125 -8.78 -8.04 7.53
CA SER A 125 -7.69 -8.98 7.81
C SER A 125 -7.94 -10.27 7.01
N VAL A 126 -7.10 -10.55 6.02
CA VAL A 126 -7.38 -11.49 4.93
C VAL A 126 -6.53 -12.77 5.09
N ASP A 127 -7.19 -13.93 5.18
CA ASP A 127 -6.53 -15.22 4.99
C ASP A 127 -6.37 -15.53 3.49
N TYR A 128 -5.36 -16.30 3.15
CA TYR A 128 -5.01 -16.71 1.78
C TYR A 128 -4.63 -18.19 1.75
N ARG A 129 -4.54 -18.80 0.56
CA ARG A 129 -4.15 -20.21 0.44
C ARG A 129 -2.77 -20.45 1.03
N LEU A 130 -2.72 -21.41 1.95
CA LEU A 130 -1.50 -21.94 2.53
C LEU A 130 -1.12 -23.27 1.84
N GLY A 131 0.10 -23.70 2.10
CA GLY A 131 0.60 -25.05 1.81
C GLY A 131 1.72 -25.06 0.80
N TRP A 132 2.92 -25.42 1.26
CA TRP A 132 4.05 -25.82 0.45
C TRP A 132 4.97 -26.70 1.31
N ASN A 133 5.86 -27.52 0.73
CA ASN A 133 6.73 -28.42 1.50
C ASN A 133 8.12 -27.81 1.77
N PRO A 134 8.40 -27.27 2.98
CA PRO A 134 9.72 -26.75 3.33
C PRO A 134 10.75 -27.84 3.66
N LEU A 135 10.31 -29.08 3.90
CA LEU A 135 11.16 -30.18 4.38
C LEU A 135 11.67 -31.08 3.25
N ASP A 136 11.30 -30.81 2.00
CA ASP A 136 11.77 -31.59 0.86
C ASP A 136 13.32 -31.53 0.79
N PRO A 137 14.02 -32.67 0.63
CA PRO A 137 15.48 -32.68 0.60
C PRO A 137 16.05 -31.94 -0.62
N GLU A 138 15.29 -31.82 -1.71
CA GLU A 138 15.71 -31.16 -2.95
C GLU A 138 15.35 -29.67 -2.93
N GLU A 139 16.37 -28.80 -2.96
CA GLU A 139 16.18 -27.35 -3.00
C GLU A 139 15.28 -26.88 -4.15
N LEU A 140 15.42 -27.51 -5.32
CA LEU A 140 14.64 -27.16 -6.51
C LEU A 140 13.14 -27.43 -6.30
N ILE A 141 12.79 -28.53 -5.61
CA ILE A 141 11.41 -28.88 -5.29
C ILE A 141 10.85 -27.90 -4.25
N ARG A 142 11.61 -27.59 -3.19
CA ARG A 142 11.24 -26.55 -2.21
C ARG A 142 10.93 -25.22 -2.87
N ARG A 143 11.83 -24.77 -3.76
CA ARG A 143 11.68 -23.53 -4.53
C ARG A 143 10.45 -23.54 -5.42
N TRP A 144 10.22 -24.62 -6.17
CA TRP A 144 9.03 -24.77 -6.98
C TRP A 144 7.75 -24.63 -6.15
N PHE A 145 7.69 -25.31 -4.99
CA PHE A 145 6.55 -25.27 -4.08
C PHE A 145 6.33 -23.86 -3.48
N LEU A 146 7.39 -23.17 -3.03
CA LEU A 146 7.28 -21.82 -2.47
C LEU A 146 6.81 -20.79 -3.51
N ILE A 147 7.37 -20.84 -4.73
CA ILE A 147 6.97 -19.94 -5.82
C ILE A 147 5.48 -20.12 -6.14
N ASN A 148 5.01 -21.37 -6.17
CA ASN A 148 3.59 -21.67 -6.39
C ASN A 148 2.70 -21.24 -5.22
N ALA A 149 3.20 -21.22 -3.98
CA ALA A 149 2.49 -20.63 -2.84
C ALA A 149 2.37 -19.11 -2.95
N ALA A 150 3.46 -18.41 -3.30
CA ALA A 150 3.45 -16.97 -3.53
C ALA A 150 2.52 -16.57 -4.68
N TYR A 151 2.55 -17.32 -5.80
CA TYR A 151 1.66 -17.08 -6.94
C TYR A 151 0.18 -17.22 -6.58
N ARG A 152 -0.18 -18.23 -5.76
CA ARG A 152 -1.54 -18.39 -5.24
C ARG A 152 -1.95 -17.24 -4.32
N GLY A 153 -1.04 -16.75 -3.48
CA GLY A 153 -1.26 -15.55 -2.67
C GLY A 153 -1.61 -14.32 -3.51
N VAL A 154 -0.92 -14.10 -4.64
CA VAL A 154 -1.24 -13.01 -5.59
C VAL A 154 -2.65 -13.17 -6.18
N GLN A 155 -3.01 -14.39 -6.60
CA GLN A 155 -4.36 -14.68 -7.12
C GLN A 155 -5.45 -14.44 -6.05
N ASP A 156 -5.17 -14.78 -4.80
CA ASP A 156 -6.11 -14.66 -3.69
C ASP A 156 -6.30 -13.19 -3.28
N ALA A 157 -5.22 -12.40 -3.25
CA ALA A 157 -5.31 -10.95 -3.04
C ALA A 157 -6.17 -10.28 -4.12
N ARG A 158 -5.96 -10.64 -5.40
CA ARG A 158 -6.78 -10.14 -6.51
C ARG A 158 -8.24 -10.60 -6.43
N THR A 159 -8.48 -11.80 -5.91
CA THR A 159 -9.83 -12.30 -5.64
C THR A 159 -10.52 -11.48 -4.55
N CYS A 160 -9.81 -11.10 -3.49
CA CYS A 160 -10.33 -10.25 -2.42
C CYS A 160 -10.67 -8.84 -2.94
N ILE A 161 -9.82 -8.24 -3.77
CA ILE A 161 -10.12 -6.95 -4.45
C ILE A 161 -11.45 -7.07 -5.23
N ARG A 162 -11.55 -8.09 -6.10
CA ARG A 162 -12.76 -8.30 -6.91
C ARG A 162 -14.01 -8.53 -6.06
N TYR A 163 -13.90 -9.19 -4.92
CA TYR A 163 -15.02 -9.36 -4.00
C TYR A 163 -15.58 -8.01 -3.54
N PHE A 164 -14.74 -7.09 -3.09
CA PHE A 164 -15.20 -5.76 -2.67
C PHE A 164 -15.82 -4.97 -3.84
N LYS A 165 -15.20 -5.01 -5.02
CA LYS A 165 -15.76 -4.34 -6.22
C LYS A 165 -17.11 -4.93 -6.65
N LYS A 166 -17.21 -6.26 -6.68
CA LYS A 166 -18.44 -6.99 -6.99
C LYS A 166 -19.54 -6.66 -6.00
N THR A 167 -19.26 -6.75 -4.70
CA THR A 167 -20.27 -6.49 -3.66
C THR A 167 -20.72 -5.03 -3.64
N ALA A 168 -19.82 -4.08 -3.93
CA ALA A 168 -20.18 -2.68 -4.13
C ALA A 168 -21.14 -2.48 -5.32
N ALA A 169 -20.87 -3.16 -6.45
CA ALA A 169 -21.65 -3.02 -7.67
C ALA A 169 -22.98 -3.79 -7.68
N GLU A 170 -23.03 -4.99 -7.10
CA GLU A 170 -24.17 -5.92 -7.25
C GLU A 170 -24.95 -6.16 -5.96
N ASP A 171 -24.30 -6.07 -4.80
CA ASP A 171 -24.89 -6.49 -3.52
C ASP A 171 -25.31 -5.31 -2.63
N GLY A 172 -25.45 -4.12 -3.23
CA GLY A 172 -25.87 -2.90 -2.55
C GLY A 172 -24.80 -2.29 -1.64
N ASN A 173 -23.52 -2.57 -1.90
CA ASN A 173 -22.38 -2.06 -1.16
C ASN A 173 -22.49 -2.28 0.37
N PRO A 174 -22.57 -3.54 0.83
CA PRO A 174 -22.82 -3.86 2.24
C PRO A 174 -21.71 -3.35 3.17
N TRP A 175 -20.51 -3.10 2.62
CA TRP A 175 -19.36 -2.60 3.37
C TRP A 175 -19.27 -1.07 3.37
N GLY A 176 -20.05 -0.36 2.53
CA GLY A 176 -19.98 1.09 2.37
C GLY A 176 -18.58 1.55 1.97
N ILE A 177 -18.02 0.94 0.91
CA ILE A 177 -16.68 1.25 0.38
C ILE A 177 -16.76 1.93 -0.99
N ASP A 178 -15.74 2.71 -1.34
CA ASP A 178 -15.50 3.14 -2.73
C ASP A 178 -14.65 2.06 -3.44
N PRO A 179 -15.16 1.41 -4.51
CA PRO A 179 -14.45 0.34 -5.21
C PRO A 179 -13.19 0.81 -5.95
N ASN A 180 -12.92 2.12 -5.98
CA ASN A 180 -11.73 2.73 -6.59
C ASN A 180 -10.72 3.24 -5.55
N LYS A 181 -10.87 2.86 -4.28
CA LYS A 181 -10.02 3.30 -3.16
C LYS A 181 -9.56 2.11 -2.33
N ILE A 182 -8.70 1.28 -2.93
CA ILE A 182 -8.26 0.00 -2.37
C ILE A 182 -6.75 0.04 -2.11
N VAL A 183 -6.34 -0.38 -0.92
CA VAL A 183 -4.95 -0.56 -0.51
C VAL A 183 -4.69 -2.03 -0.22
N LEU A 184 -3.56 -2.56 -0.71
CA LEU A 184 -3.02 -3.81 -0.23
C LEU A 184 -1.95 -3.53 0.83
N PHE A 185 -2.07 -4.15 1.99
CA PHE A 185 -1.13 -3.98 3.09
C PHE A 185 -0.68 -5.36 3.56
N GLY A 186 0.61 -5.65 3.52
CA GLY A 186 1.14 -6.96 3.85
C GLY A 186 2.16 -6.96 4.98
N GLN A 187 2.18 -8.00 5.82
CA GLN A 187 3.23 -8.20 6.83
C GLN A 187 3.93 -9.53 6.62
N GLY A 188 5.27 -9.53 6.64
CA GLY A 188 6.10 -10.70 6.37
C GLY A 188 5.71 -11.37 5.04
N THR A 189 5.15 -12.59 5.10
CA THR A 189 4.56 -13.28 3.94
C THR A 189 3.50 -12.46 3.20
N GLY A 190 2.63 -11.76 3.92
CA GLY A 190 1.70 -10.82 3.32
C GLY A 190 2.40 -9.70 2.56
N GLY A 191 3.61 -9.31 2.97
CA GLY A 191 4.46 -8.35 2.25
C GLY A 191 4.94 -8.87 0.89
N TYR A 192 5.19 -10.18 0.77
CA TYR A 192 5.38 -10.80 -0.55
C TYR A 192 4.08 -10.70 -1.35
N ILE A 193 2.93 -10.99 -0.75
CA ILE A 193 1.64 -10.93 -1.45
C ILE A 193 1.36 -9.52 -1.98
N SER A 194 1.50 -8.47 -1.16
CA SER A 194 1.20 -7.09 -1.56
C SER A 194 2.18 -6.57 -2.63
N LEU A 195 3.50 -6.76 -2.44
CA LEU A 195 4.50 -6.34 -3.43
C LEU A 195 4.33 -7.06 -4.76
N ASN A 196 4.20 -8.39 -4.74
CA ASN A 196 4.10 -9.15 -5.98
C ASN A 196 2.74 -8.94 -6.67
N THR A 197 1.66 -8.63 -5.95
CA THR A 197 0.38 -8.27 -6.58
C THR A 197 0.47 -6.93 -7.33
N ALA A 198 1.29 -5.99 -6.85
CA ALA A 198 1.55 -4.71 -7.50
C ALA A 198 2.44 -4.82 -8.75
N ALA A 199 3.41 -5.73 -8.73
CA ALA A 199 4.43 -5.83 -9.78
C ALA A 199 4.12 -6.93 -10.83
N LEU A 200 3.56 -8.07 -10.43
CA LEU A 200 3.34 -9.22 -11.30
C LEU A 200 1.99 -9.13 -12.01
N ASP A 201 1.91 -8.33 -13.07
CA ASP A 201 0.72 -8.08 -13.90
C ASP A 201 0.73 -8.81 -15.27
N ASP A 202 1.82 -9.52 -15.60
CA ASP A 202 1.94 -10.34 -16.80
C ASP A 202 2.57 -11.70 -16.45
N TYR A 203 1.99 -12.78 -16.95
CA TYR A 203 2.56 -14.11 -16.82
C TYR A 203 3.97 -14.21 -17.43
N ASN A 204 4.26 -13.50 -18.52
CA ASN A 204 5.58 -13.55 -19.17
C ASN A 204 6.72 -13.11 -18.23
N LYS A 205 6.42 -12.27 -17.24
CA LYS A 205 7.38 -11.87 -16.20
C LYS A 205 7.86 -13.04 -15.34
N THR A 206 7.07 -14.12 -15.25
CA THR A 206 7.47 -15.34 -14.55
C THR A 206 8.43 -16.21 -15.37
N LEU A 207 8.57 -15.98 -16.68
CA LEU A 207 9.38 -16.79 -17.60
C LEU A 207 10.86 -16.38 -17.60
N ILE A 208 11.44 -16.24 -16.41
CA ILE A 208 12.83 -15.81 -16.19
C ILE A 208 13.68 -16.97 -15.65
N PRO A 209 15.02 -16.99 -15.89
CA PRO A 209 15.87 -18.16 -15.61
C PRO A 209 15.73 -18.75 -14.20
N LYS A 210 15.55 -17.91 -13.16
CA LYS A 210 15.43 -18.38 -11.77
C LYS A 210 14.11 -19.08 -11.44
N PHE A 211 13.09 -18.92 -12.30
CA PHE A 211 11.78 -19.55 -12.20
C PHE A 211 11.57 -20.64 -13.26
N LEU A 212 12.66 -21.18 -13.81
CA LEU A 212 12.66 -22.35 -14.68
C LEU A 212 13.30 -23.55 -13.96
N LEU A 213 12.69 -24.72 -14.12
CA LEU A 213 13.29 -26.01 -13.81
C LEU A 213 14.29 -26.41 -14.93
N PRO A 214 15.22 -27.36 -14.68
CA PRO A 214 16.03 -27.97 -15.73
C PRO A 214 15.17 -28.48 -16.89
N GLY A 215 15.58 -28.24 -18.13
CA GLY A 215 14.77 -28.58 -19.31
C GLY A 215 13.82 -27.46 -19.76
N PRO A 216 14.29 -26.20 -19.67
CA PRO A 216 13.51 -24.96 -19.44
C PRO A 216 12.00 -25.10 -19.20
N VAL A 217 11.60 -25.83 -18.15
CA VAL A 217 10.18 -25.96 -17.79
C VAL A 217 9.82 -24.86 -16.79
N PRO A 218 8.83 -23.99 -17.08
CA PRO A 218 8.40 -22.97 -16.13
C PRO A 218 7.90 -23.57 -14.81
N MET A 219 8.29 -22.97 -13.68
CA MET A 219 7.78 -23.38 -12.36
C MET A 219 6.30 -23.02 -12.16
N ILE A 220 5.81 -22.02 -12.89
CA ILE A 220 4.40 -21.62 -12.98
C ILE A 220 3.97 -21.86 -14.43
N ILE A 221 2.85 -22.54 -14.63
CA ILE A 221 2.26 -22.79 -15.95
C ILE A 221 0.79 -22.36 -15.89
N GLU A 222 0.38 -21.31 -16.61
CA GLU A 222 -0.99 -20.76 -16.48
C GLU A 222 -2.11 -21.79 -16.68
N GLY A 223 -1.95 -22.73 -17.62
CA GLY A 223 -2.94 -23.79 -17.84
C GLY A 223 -3.12 -24.73 -16.64
N VAL A 224 -2.09 -24.85 -15.80
CA VAL A 224 -2.06 -25.69 -14.59
C VAL A 224 -2.42 -24.89 -13.35
N ASN A 225 -1.85 -23.70 -13.21
CA ASN A 225 -1.95 -22.87 -12.02
C ASN A 225 -3.08 -21.84 -12.04
N GLY A 226 -3.71 -21.63 -13.19
CA GLY A 226 -4.54 -20.45 -13.46
C GLY A 226 -3.68 -19.24 -13.82
N ASN A 227 -4.31 -18.25 -14.46
CA ASN A 227 -3.66 -17.01 -14.83
C ASN A 227 -3.30 -16.18 -13.60
N VAL A 228 -2.42 -15.19 -13.78
CA VAL A 228 -1.90 -14.38 -12.68
C VAL A 228 -3.02 -13.58 -11.99
N TRP A 229 -4.11 -13.34 -12.71
CA TRP A 229 -5.28 -12.63 -12.21
C TRP A 229 -6.18 -13.51 -11.33
N GLY A 230 -6.04 -14.84 -11.36
CA GLY A 230 -6.95 -15.76 -10.66
C GLY A 230 -8.35 -15.81 -11.28
N THR A 231 -8.46 -15.53 -12.58
CA THR A 231 -9.72 -15.48 -13.34
C THR A 231 -9.85 -16.60 -14.37
N SER A 232 -8.86 -17.47 -14.51
CA SER A 232 -8.95 -18.70 -15.29
C SER A 232 -8.87 -19.95 -14.41
N VAL A 233 -9.44 -21.05 -14.92
CA VAL A 233 -9.29 -22.36 -14.31
C VAL A 233 -7.85 -22.83 -14.48
N GLY A 234 -7.23 -23.30 -13.41
CA GLY A 234 -5.97 -24.04 -13.45
C GLY A 234 -6.25 -25.53 -13.28
N GLN A 235 -5.84 -26.36 -14.23
CA GLN A 235 -6.11 -27.80 -14.21
C GLN A 235 -4.86 -28.62 -14.52
N VAL A 236 -4.67 -29.70 -13.76
CA VAL A 236 -3.53 -30.60 -13.89
C VAL A 236 -3.69 -31.48 -15.14
N PRO A 237 -2.78 -31.41 -16.13
CA PRO A 237 -2.85 -32.23 -17.33
C PRO A 237 -2.30 -33.64 -17.10
N PRO A 238 -2.61 -34.61 -18.00
CA PRO A 238 -1.93 -35.91 -18.00
C PRO A 238 -0.41 -35.76 -18.06
N GLY A 239 0.31 -36.47 -17.16
CA GLY A 239 1.77 -36.47 -17.12
C GLY A 239 2.41 -35.33 -16.33
N TYR A 240 1.61 -34.46 -15.68
CA TYR A 240 2.15 -33.48 -14.75
C TYR A 240 2.72 -34.17 -13.50
N PRO A 241 3.93 -33.81 -13.05
CA PRO A 241 4.48 -34.37 -11.83
C PRO A 241 3.74 -33.83 -10.59
N ILE A 242 3.72 -34.56 -9.48
CA ILE A 242 3.19 -34.15 -8.17
C ILE A 242 1.68 -34.29 -7.99
N PHE A 243 0.85 -33.81 -8.92
CA PHE A 243 -0.61 -33.82 -8.78
C PHE A 243 -1.31 -34.82 -9.71
N THR A 244 -2.55 -35.19 -9.38
CA THR A 244 -3.30 -36.15 -10.20
C THR A 244 -3.91 -35.45 -11.42
N PRO A 245 -3.82 -36.04 -12.63
CA PRO A 245 -4.50 -35.48 -13.80
C PRO A 245 -5.99 -35.24 -13.57
N GLY A 246 -6.45 -34.04 -13.88
CA GLY A 246 -7.83 -33.59 -13.65
C GLY A 246 -8.01 -32.73 -12.40
N ASP A 247 -7.07 -32.74 -11.46
CA ASP A 247 -7.09 -31.89 -10.27
C ASP A 247 -7.19 -30.40 -10.67
N THR A 248 -7.98 -29.63 -9.92
CA THR A 248 -8.09 -28.18 -10.12
C THR A 248 -7.20 -27.46 -9.11
N LEU A 249 -6.33 -26.55 -9.57
CA LEU A 249 -5.43 -25.76 -8.72
C LEU A 249 -5.81 -24.28 -8.64
N CYS A 250 -6.71 -23.83 -9.51
CA CYS A 250 -7.28 -22.49 -9.45
C CYS A 250 -8.74 -22.52 -9.90
N TYR A 251 -9.64 -22.04 -9.05
CA TYR A 251 -11.02 -21.74 -9.41
C TYR A 251 -11.14 -20.24 -9.70
N PRO A 252 -11.73 -19.83 -10.85
CA PRO A 252 -11.90 -18.43 -11.16
C PRO A 252 -12.95 -17.80 -10.24
N ASN A 253 -12.59 -16.72 -9.56
CA ASN A 253 -13.49 -16.00 -8.66
C ASN A 253 -13.77 -14.60 -9.21
N TRP A 254 -15.06 -14.29 -9.36
CA TRP A 254 -15.56 -12.98 -9.78
C TRP A 254 -14.95 -12.43 -11.09
N PRO A 255 -14.74 -13.23 -12.15
CA PRO A 255 -13.92 -12.83 -13.30
C PRO A 255 -14.46 -11.65 -14.13
N GLY A 256 -15.68 -11.17 -13.86
CA GLY A 256 -16.26 -9.98 -14.49
C GLY A 256 -15.76 -8.64 -13.92
N TYR A 257 -14.96 -8.67 -12.85
CA TYR A 257 -14.40 -7.49 -12.19
C TYR A 257 -12.88 -7.45 -12.34
N ASP A 258 -12.32 -6.26 -12.51
CA ASP A 258 -10.88 -6.06 -12.44
C ASP A 258 -10.37 -6.15 -10.99
N SER A 259 -9.06 -6.24 -10.82
CA SER A 259 -8.42 -6.26 -9.51
C SER A 259 -7.47 -5.07 -9.31
N ASP A 260 -7.83 -3.90 -9.85
CA ASP A 260 -7.03 -2.68 -9.72
C ASP A 260 -7.13 -2.11 -8.30
N PHE A 261 -6.01 -1.58 -7.80
CA PHE A 261 -5.88 -0.97 -6.49
C PHE A 261 -4.86 0.18 -6.54
N GLN A 262 -4.88 1.06 -5.55
CA GLN A 262 -4.25 2.39 -5.63
C GLN A 262 -2.94 2.50 -4.84
N LEU A 263 -2.66 1.57 -3.94
CA LEU A 263 -1.46 1.59 -3.10
C LEU A 263 -1.08 0.19 -2.62
N SER A 264 0.20 -0.14 -2.70
CA SER A 264 0.76 -1.33 -2.06
C SER A 264 1.62 -0.96 -0.86
N VAL A 265 1.44 -1.66 0.25
CA VAL A 265 2.19 -1.48 1.49
C VAL A 265 2.75 -2.82 1.94
N ASN A 266 3.99 -2.85 2.42
CA ASN A 266 4.57 -4.05 3.03
C ASN A 266 5.39 -3.72 4.29
N LEU A 267 5.28 -4.60 5.30
CA LEU A 267 6.15 -4.68 6.47
C LEU A 267 7.04 -5.91 6.30
N GLY A 268 8.28 -5.71 5.87
CA GLY A 268 9.17 -6.78 5.43
C GLY A 268 8.63 -7.50 4.19
N GLY A 269 9.23 -8.65 3.89
CA GLY A 269 8.92 -9.43 2.68
C GLY A 269 9.69 -8.96 1.45
N ALA A 270 9.48 -9.63 0.32
CA ALA A 270 10.27 -9.40 -0.88
C ALA A 270 9.48 -9.56 -2.18
N LEU A 271 10.00 -8.91 -3.21
CA LEU A 271 9.59 -8.99 -4.61
C LEU A 271 10.28 -10.17 -5.30
N GLY A 272 9.52 -10.90 -6.11
CA GLY A 272 10.02 -12.05 -6.87
C GLY A 272 11.15 -11.69 -7.81
N ASP A 273 11.03 -10.62 -8.60
CA ASP A 273 12.12 -10.09 -9.43
C ASP A 273 11.97 -8.59 -9.72
N THR A 274 13.08 -7.85 -9.82
CA THR A 274 13.04 -6.41 -10.16
C THR A 274 12.53 -6.10 -11.56
N SER A 275 12.66 -7.05 -12.51
CA SER A 275 12.08 -6.93 -13.85
C SER A 275 10.55 -6.89 -13.85
N TRP A 276 9.91 -7.10 -12.70
CA TRP A 276 8.47 -7.02 -12.57
C TRP A 276 7.97 -5.60 -12.32
N ILE A 277 8.84 -4.68 -11.92
CA ILE A 277 8.46 -3.28 -11.70
C ILE A 277 8.51 -2.51 -13.00
N ASP A 278 7.38 -1.91 -13.37
CA ASP A 278 7.21 -1.10 -14.57
C ASP A 278 6.61 0.28 -14.25
N PRO A 279 6.80 1.29 -15.12
CA PRO A 279 6.09 2.56 -15.03
C PRO A 279 4.57 2.40 -15.07
N GLY A 280 3.86 3.16 -14.23
CA GLY A 280 2.41 3.19 -14.16
C GLY A 280 1.80 2.17 -13.18
N GLN A 281 2.62 1.37 -12.51
CA GLN A 281 2.17 0.48 -11.43
C GLN A 281 1.85 1.25 -10.15
N PRO A 282 1.06 0.66 -9.23
CA PRO A 282 0.69 1.33 -7.99
C PRO A 282 1.92 1.79 -7.17
N PRO A 283 1.83 2.94 -6.48
CA PRO A 283 2.88 3.39 -5.58
C PRO A 283 3.12 2.35 -4.47
N LEU A 284 4.36 2.34 -3.95
CA LEU A 284 4.82 1.45 -2.89
C LEU A 284 5.16 2.23 -1.62
N ILE A 285 4.66 1.76 -0.48
CA ILE A 285 5.18 2.11 0.85
C ILE A 285 5.79 0.84 1.46
N SER A 286 7.05 0.87 1.82
CA SER A 286 7.75 -0.28 2.40
C SER A 286 8.40 0.07 3.71
N PHE A 287 8.06 -0.70 4.73
CA PHE A 287 8.75 -0.74 6.01
C PHE A 287 9.59 -2.01 6.07
N HIS A 288 10.86 -1.93 6.44
CA HIS A 288 11.72 -3.11 6.43
C HIS A 288 12.88 -2.92 7.39
N THR A 289 13.26 -3.95 8.13
CA THR A 289 14.49 -3.96 8.92
C THR A 289 15.68 -4.29 8.00
N PRO A 290 16.70 -3.41 7.87
CA PRO A 290 17.80 -3.66 6.93
C PRO A 290 18.59 -4.94 7.22
N ASP A 291 18.58 -5.39 8.47
CA ASP A 291 19.27 -6.59 8.95
C ASP A 291 18.34 -7.83 9.02
N ASP A 292 17.16 -7.82 8.38
CA ASP A 292 16.25 -8.99 8.35
C ASP A 292 17.00 -10.26 7.88
N PRO A 293 17.08 -11.32 8.71
CA PRO A 293 17.80 -12.54 8.38
C PRO A 293 17.03 -13.49 7.45
N PHE A 294 15.72 -13.27 7.22
CA PHE A 294 14.84 -14.16 6.46
C PHE A 294 14.51 -13.61 5.07
N ALA A 295 14.27 -12.30 4.96
CA ALA A 295 14.01 -11.61 3.71
C ALA A 295 15.08 -10.53 3.48
N PRO A 296 15.69 -10.43 2.29
CA PRO A 296 16.71 -9.42 2.06
C PRO A 296 16.09 -8.01 2.01
N TYR A 297 16.78 -7.02 2.56
CA TYR A 297 16.41 -5.60 2.41
C TYR A 297 16.69 -5.05 1.00
N VAL A 298 17.80 -5.46 0.39
CA VAL A 298 18.23 -5.05 -0.96
C VAL A 298 18.00 -6.19 -1.95
N GLU A 299 18.85 -7.21 -1.89
CA GLU A 299 18.80 -8.41 -2.73
C GLU A 299 19.47 -9.55 -1.97
N GLY A 300 18.95 -10.76 -2.12
CA GLY A 300 19.51 -11.93 -1.46
C GLY A 300 18.60 -13.14 -1.53
N THR A 301 19.02 -14.23 -0.90
CA THR A 301 18.28 -15.48 -0.89
C THR A 301 17.32 -15.50 0.30
N VAL A 302 16.05 -15.83 0.04
CA VAL A 302 15.05 -16.06 1.10
C VAL A 302 15.45 -17.29 1.91
N LEU A 303 15.39 -17.13 3.23
CA LEU A 303 15.54 -18.20 4.20
C LEU A 303 14.19 -18.48 4.88
N VAL A 304 13.84 -19.75 5.00
CA VAL A 304 12.55 -20.18 5.58
C VAL A 304 12.71 -20.40 7.08
N PRO A 305 11.92 -19.75 7.95
CA PRO A 305 12.10 -19.82 9.40
C PRO A 305 12.15 -21.24 9.99
N VAL A 306 11.37 -22.18 9.43
CA VAL A 306 11.26 -23.56 9.96
C VAL A 306 12.56 -24.36 9.87
N VAL A 307 13.32 -24.21 8.77
CA VAL A 307 14.50 -25.03 8.47
C VAL A 307 15.76 -24.22 8.14
N ASN A 308 15.61 -22.90 8.04
CA ASN A 308 16.64 -21.95 7.61
C ASN A 308 17.35 -22.36 6.31
N PHE A 309 16.61 -22.97 5.38
CA PHE A 309 17.15 -23.39 4.08
C PHE A 309 17.03 -22.26 3.06
N PRO A 310 18.07 -22.07 2.21
CA PRO A 310 17.97 -21.19 1.06
C PRO A 310 16.94 -21.73 0.08
N VAL A 311 16.12 -20.82 -0.47
CA VAL A 311 15.09 -21.19 -1.44
C VAL A 311 15.27 -20.48 -2.78
N VAL A 312 15.27 -19.15 -2.78
CA VAL A 312 15.28 -18.38 -4.02
C VAL A 312 15.80 -16.96 -3.79
N GLU A 313 16.54 -16.44 -4.76
CA GLU A 313 17.01 -15.05 -4.77
C GLU A 313 15.87 -14.09 -5.16
N VAL A 314 15.65 -13.08 -4.32
CA VAL A 314 14.57 -12.11 -4.40
C VAL A 314 15.09 -10.71 -4.12
N GLN A 315 14.26 -9.70 -4.36
CA GLN A 315 14.61 -8.30 -4.11
C GLN A 315 13.76 -7.68 -3.02
N GLY A 316 14.42 -7.02 -2.10
CA GLY A 316 13.80 -6.41 -0.94
C GLY A 316 13.17 -5.07 -1.22
N SER A 317 12.65 -4.49 -0.15
CA SER A 317 11.98 -3.19 -0.16
C SER A 317 12.85 -2.05 -0.68
N TYR A 318 14.16 -2.08 -0.43
CA TYR A 318 15.06 -1.04 -0.91
C TYR A 318 15.06 -0.98 -2.44
N LEU A 319 15.31 -2.12 -3.12
CA LEU A 319 15.34 -2.16 -4.57
C LEU A 319 13.96 -1.94 -5.17
N ALA A 320 12.92 -2.50 -4.56
CA ALA A 320 11.55 -2.32 -5.05
C ALA A 320 11.13 -0.85 -5.03
N VAL A 321 11.30 -0.15 -3.90
CA VAL A 321 10.93 1.26 -3.78
C VAL A 321 11.85 2.15 -4.61
N ARG A 322 13.16 1.85 -4.68
CA ARG A 322 14.08 2.57 -5.55
C ARG A 322 13.61 2.55 -7.01
N LEU A 323 13.24 1.39 -7.54
CA LEU A 323 12.75 1.28 -8.92
C LEU A 323 11.40 1.97 -9.10
N ALA A 324 10.48 1.84 -8.12
CA ALA A 324 9.21 2.56 -8.16
C ALA A 324 9.41 4.09 -8.21
N ASN A 325 10.40 4.63 -7.50
CA ASN A 325 10.77 6.04 -7.60
C ASN A 325 11.39 6.38 -8.97
N LEU A 326 12.32 5.55 -9.47
CA LEU A 326 12.96 5.79 -10.77
C LEU A 326 11.98 5.77 -11.96
N TYR A 327 10.91 4.98 -11.85
CA TYR A 327 9.84 4.91 -12.84
C TYR A 327 8.69 5.91 -12.61
N GLY A 328 8.78 6.73 -11.56
CA GLY A 328 7.77 7.74 -11.23
C GLY A 328 6.50 7.20 -10.59
N ASN A 329 6.43 5.91 -10.23
CA ASN A 329 5.26 5.32 -9.57
C ASN A 329 5.01 5.96 -8.20
N ASN A 330 6.08 6.36 -7.50
CA ASN A 330 6.00 7.01 -6.18
C ASN A 330 5.92 8.55 -6.25
N ASP A 331 5.80 9.16 -7.44
CA ASP A 331 5.75 10.62 -7.60
C ASP A 331 4.54 11.26 -6.90
N VAL A 332 3.48 10.48 -6.66
CA VAL A 332 2.30 10.93 -5.90
C VAL A 332 2.66 11.40 -4.48
N PHE A 333 3.77 10.93 -3.91
CA PHE A 333 4.27 11.38 -2.60
C PHE A 333 5.13 12.63 -2.68
N ALA A 334 5.71 12.94 -3.84
CA ALA A 334 6.80 13.90 -3.97
C ALA A 334 6.35 15.36 -3.80
N ASN A 335 5.11 15.70 -4.17
CA ASN A 335 4.61 17.08 -4.14
C ASN A 335 4.07 17.53 -2.77
N ALA A 336 4.18 16.69 -1.74
CA ALA A 336 3.58 16.96 -0.44
C ALA A 336 4.53 17.63 0.56
N ASP A 337 5.81 17.82 0.21
CA ASP A 337 6.83 18.49 1.04
C ASP A 337 6.72 18.11 2.54
N PHE A 338 6.71 16.79 2.79
CA PHE A 338 6.58 16.25 4.14
C PHE A 338 7.73 16.73 5.03
N THR A 339 7.39 17.40 6.14
CA THR A 339 8.32 17.88 7.17
C THR A 339 8.10 17.21 8.52
N ASP A 340 7.22 16.22 8.58
CA ASP A 340 6.92 15.46 9.80
C ASP A 340 8.12 14.65 10.31
N PRO A 341 8.17 14.36 11.63
CA PRO A 341 9.30 13.64 12.21
C PRO A 341 9.47 12.21 11.69
N TYR A 342 8.40 11.55 11.21
CA TYR A 342 8.47 10.20 10.68
C TYR A 342 9.13 10.20 9.30
N THR A 343 8.77 11.15 8.44
CA THR A 343 9.43 11.33 7.15
C THR A 343 10.88 11.78 7.31
N ALA A 344 11.18 12.68 8.26
CA ALA A 344 12.55 13.06 8.57
C ALA A 344 13.41 11.87 9.03
N ALA A 345 12.85 11.00 9.89
CA ALA A 345 13.53 9.79 10.34
C ALA A 345 13.78 8.80 9.18
N ALA A 346 12.80 8.59 8.30
CA ALA A 346 12.98 7.75 7.11
C ALA A 346 14.07 8.31 6.18
N ASN A 347 14.03 9.61 5.90
CA ASN A 347 14.96 10.29 4.99
C ASN A 347 16.41 10.27 5.47
N ALA A 348 16.65 10.12 6.77
CA ALA A 348 18.00 9.95 7.32
C ALA A 348 18.65 8.61 6.90
N HIS A 349 17.87 7.64 6.44
CA HIS A 349 18.32 6.25 6.28
C HIS A 349 17.84 5.57 4.98
N ASN A 350 17.01 6.21 4.16
CA ASN A 350 16.38 5.60 2.98
C ASN A 350 16.97 6.07 1.63
N ASP A 351 18.12 6.76 1.63
CA ASP A 351 18.76 7.37 0.45
C ASP A 351 17.87 8.32 -0.36
N GLY A 352 16.84 8.90 0.26
CA GLY A 352 15.87 9.79 -0.38
C GLY A 352 14.76 9.07 -1.17
N TRP A 353 14.66 7.74 -1.09
CA TRP A 353 13.62 6.98 -1.77
C TRP A 353 12.26 7.16 -1.07
N GLN A 354 11.34 7.88 -1.73
CA GLN A 354 10.01 8.14 -1.19
C GLN A 354 9.23 6.84 -1.00
N GLY A 355 8.55 6.71 0.14
CA GLY A 355 7.80 5.51 0.50
C GLY A 355 8.64 4.43 1.19
N LEU A 356 9.96 4.59 1.33
CA LEU A 356 10.82 3.63 2.03
C LEU A 356 11.09 4.08 3.46
N TYR A 357 10.80 3.22 4.44
CA TYR A 357 11.09 3.40 5.86
C TYR A 357 11.92 2.23 6.40
N PRO A 358 13.25 2.38 6.52
CA PRO A 358 14.09 1.38 7.17
C PRO A 358 13.96 1.45 8.70
N PHE A 359 13.68 0.32 9.34
CA PHE A 359 13.69 0.20 10.80
C PHE A 359 15.04 -0.33 11.28
N LEU A 360 15.84 0.56 11.87
CA LEU A 360 17.11 0.19 12.51
C LEU A 360 16.82 -0.32 13.92
N THR A 361 16.70 -1.64 14.09
CA THR A 361 16.42 -2.28 15.39
C THR A 361 17.65 -2.37 16.27
N GLY A 362 18.84 -2.46 15.67
CA GLY A 362 20.09 -2.74 16.39
C GLY A 362 20.26 -4.22 16.78
N ASP A 363 19.29 -5.07 16.45
CA ASP A 363 19.35 -6.52 16.62
C ASP A 363 19.21 -7.20 15.24
N PRO A 364 20.26 -7.91 14.77
CA PRO A 364 20.24 -8.55 13.46
C PRO A 364 19.31 -9.77 13.38
N ASN A 365 18.63 -10.15 14.47
CA ASN A 365 17.61 -11.20 14.46
C ASN A 365 16.19 -10.65 14.51
N ASP A 366 16.01 -9.34 14.71
CA ASP A 366 14.71 -8.69 14.83
C ASP A 366 14.18 -8.29 13.43
N SER A 367 13.62 -9.27 12.71
CA SER A 367 13.01 -9.08 11.38
C SER A 367 11.69 -8.31 11.42
N SER A 368 10.96 -8.37 12.53
CA SER A 368 9.59 -7.88 12.64
C SER A 368 9.32 -7.25 14.01
N PRO A 369 9.93 -6.09 14.28
CA PRO A 369 9.84 -5.42 15.60
C PRO A 369 8.43 -4.94 15.96
N TRP A 370 7.49 -4.97 15.01
CA TRP A 370 6.07 -4.69 15.19
C TRP A 370 5.25 -5.90 15.62
N ASP A 371 5.83 -7.11 15.67
CA ASP A 371 5.09 -8.32 15.99
C ASP A 371 4.67 -8.37 17.46
N ILE A 372 3.41 -8.78 17.67
CA ILE A 372 2.80 -8.94 18.99
C ILE A 372 2.31 -10.38 19.12
N TRP A 373 2.74 -11.08 20.17
CA TRP A 373 2.31 -12.44 20.47
C TRP A 373 1.88 -12.63 21.91
N ALA A 374 1.00 -13.62 22.12
CA ALA A 374 0.54 -14.00 23.44
C ALA A 374 1.62 -14.76 24.23
N TRP A 375 1.51 -14.76 25.55
CA TRP A 375 2.47 -15.40 26.46
C TRP A 375 2.52 -16.93 26.31
N ASP A 376 1.42 -17.53 25.86
CA ASP A 376 1.25 -18.97 25.63
C ASP A 376 1.52 -19.37 24.17
N ASN A 377 2.11 -18.47 23.38
CA ASN A 377 2.46 -18.75 22.00
C ASN A 377 3.51 -19.90 21.92
N PRO A 378 3.22 -21.01 21.21
CA PRO A 378 4.08 -22.18 21.16
C PRO A 378 5.43 -21.95 20.46
N ASN A 379 5.54 -20.90 19.63
CA ASN A 379 6.75 -20.57 18.89
C ASN A 379 7.53 -19.41 19.51
N ALA A 380 7.03 -18.82 20.60
CA ALA A 380 7.73 -17.72 21.28
C ALA A 380 8.89 -18.24 22.13
N THR A 381 10.09 -17.71 21.89
CA THR A 381 11.28 -17.97 22.70
C THR A 381 11.42 -17.00 23.88
N GLU A 382 10.67 -15.90 23.87
CA GLU A 382 10.67 -14.86 24.90
C GLU A 382 9.31 -14.19 25.05
N LEU A 383 9.15 -13.39 26.10
CA LEU A 383 7.97 -12.57 26.31
C LEU A 383 7.94 -11.41 25.31
N CYS A 384 6.78 -11.19 24.70
CA CYS A 384 6.57 -10.06 23.80
C CYS A 384 6.65 -8.71 24.55
N ASP A 385 7.52 -7.81 24.11
CA ASP A 385 7.45 -6.39 24.47
C ASP A 385 6.38 -5.68 23.63
N SER A 386 5.13 -5.87 24.03
CA SER A 386 3.99 -5.35 23.29
C SER A 386 3.88 -3.81 23.32
N VAL A 387 4.59 -3.15 24.23
CA VAL A 387 4.69 -1.68 24.26
C VAL A 387 5.66 -1.23 23.18
N ARG A 388 6.84 -1.85 23.10
CA ARG A 388 7.81 -1.61 22.03
C ARG A 388 7.20 -1.86 20.66
N ALA A 389 6.54 -3.01 20.46
CA ALA A 389 5.90 -3.33 19.19
C ALA A 389 4.85 -2.29 18.77
N ARG A 390 4.06 -1.77 19.71
CA ARG A 390 3.09 -0.69 19.43
C ARG A 390 3.74 0.62 19.02
N MET A 391 4.93 0.96 19.53
CA MET A 391 5.65 2.15 19.06
C MET A 391 6.10 2.03 17.59
N TYR A 392 6.47 0.82 17.15
CA TYR A 392 6.74 0.56 15.74
C TYR A 392 5.45 0.71 14.92
N ILE A 393 4.32 0.15 15.39
CA ILE A 393 3.01 0.32 14.75
C ILE A 393 2.60 1.80 14.70
N ASP A 394 2.83 2.58 15.76
CA ASP A 394 2.58 4.03 15.78
C ASP A 394 3.34 4.72 14.65
N THR A 395 4.63 4.40 14.49
CA THR A 395 5.47 4.94 13.43
C THR A 395 4.98 4.52 12.04
N ILE A 396 4.62 3.24 11.87
CA ILE A 396 4.07 2.70 10.63
C ILE A 396 2.80 3.47 10.23
N MET A 397 1.85 3.62 11.15
CA MET A 397 0.57 4.26 10.89
C MET A 397 0.74 5.74 10.54
N ASN A 398 1.61 6.48 11.25
CA ASN A 398 1.83 7.90 11.01
C ASN A 398 2.64 8.16 9.72
N TYR A 399 3.50 7.25 9.28
CA TYR A 399 4.17 7.36 7.98
C TYR A 399 3.24 6.97 6.82
N PHE A 400 2.41 5.94 7.03
CA PHE A 400 1.44 5.41 6.07
C PHE A 400 0.32 6.41 5.77
N ALA A 401 -0.36 6.92 6.79
CA ALA A 401 -1.62 7.64 6.65
C ALA A 401 -1.56 8.86 5.70
N PRO A 402 -0.60 9.81 5.83
CA PRO A 402 -0.55 10.96 4.91
C PRO A 402 -0.26 10.55 3.47
N ARG A 403 0.54 9.50 3.25
CA ARG A 403 0.86 8.96 1.91
C ARG A 403 -0.32 8.21 1.31
N ALA A 404 -1.03 7.43 2.12
CA ALA A 404 -2.26 6.77 1.72
C ALA A 404 -3.33 7.78 1.32
N CYS A 405 -3.43 8.89 2.05
CA CYS A 405 -4.33 9.98 1.70
C CYS A 405 -4.06 10.54 0.29
N LEU A 406 -2.79 10.74 -0.08
CA LEU A 406 -2.40 11.22 -1.40
C LEU A 406 -2.64 10.17 -2.49
N ALA A 407 -2.18 8.94 -2.28
CA ALA A 407 -2.33 7.85 -3.26
C ALA A 407 -3.80 7.54 -3.57
N LEU A 408 -4.66 7.62 -2.54
CA LEU A 408 -6.09 7.41 -2.67
C LEU A 408 -6.83 8.72 -3.05
N GLY A 409 -6.18 9.88 -3.08
CA GLY A 409 -6.84 11.17 -3.38
C GLY A 409 -8.02 11.48 -2.45
N LEU A 410 -7.84 11.28 -1.14
CA LEU A 410 -8.91 11.44 -0.13
C LEU A 410 -9.14 12.89 0.30
N GLY A 411 -8.24 13.81 -0.04
CA GLY A 411 -8.37 15.23 0.29
C GLY A 411 -8.26 15.55 1.78
N CYS A 412 -7.48 14.75 2.53
CA CYS A 412 -7.25 14.97 3.96
C CYS A 412 -6.45 16.25 4.23
N ASP A 413 -6.58 16.78 5.44
CA ASP A 413 -5.76 17.88 5.93
C ASP A 413 -4.37 17.34 6.33
N LEU A 414 -3.37 17.65 5.52
CA LEU A 414 -1.98 17.26 5.74
C LEU A 414 -1.14 18.35 6.40
N SER A 415 -1.74 19.43 6.91
CA SER A 415 -1.01 20.57 7.50
C SER A 415 -0.10 20.21 8.69
N MET A 416 -0.37 19.09 9.37
CA MET A 416 0.50 18.56 10.43
C MET A 416 1.67 17.74 9.90
N TYR A 417 1.61 17.31 8.64
CA TYR A 417 2.58 16.40 8.02
C TYR A 417 3.49 17.11 7.00
N SER A 418 2.94 18.08 6.26
CA SER A 418 3.67 18.94 5.35
C SER A 418 4.03 20.24 6.04
N ALA A 419 5.03 20.95 5.53
CA ALA A 419 5.12 22.38 5.85
C ALA A 419 3.77 23.00 5.46
N ALA A 420 3.06 23.59 6.41
CA ALA A 420 2.01 24.52 6.04
C ALA A 420 2.71 25.60 5.21
N GLU A 421 2.42 25.69 3.92
CA GLU A 421 2.90 26.82 3.13
C GLU A 421 2.37 28.08 3.81
N GLU A 422 3.25 28.83 4.48
CA GLU A 422 2.85 30.04 5.19
C GLU A 422 2.24 30.97 4.14
N ILE A 423 0.94 31.27 4.30
CA ILE A 423 0.27 32.22 3.41
C ILE A 423 0.79 33.59 3.82
N LEU A 424 1.75 34.08 3.05
CA LEU A 424 2.29 35.41 3.22
C LEU A 424 1.26 36.43 2.75
N ASP A 425 1.17 37.57 3.42
CA ASP A 425 0.38 38.69 2.93
C ASP A 425 1.03 39.26 1.66
N VAL A 426 0.23 39.58 0.62
CA VAL A 426 0.70 40.17 -0.64
C VAL A 426 1.54 41.42 -0.39
N GLY A 427 1.16 42.23 0.61
CA GLY A 427 1.87 43.44 1.02
C GLY A 427 3.22 43.16 1.67
N THR A 428 3.37 42.04 2.40
CA THR A 428 4.63 41.64 3.04
C THR A 428 5.70 41.34 2.00
N VAL A 429 5.36 40.53 0.98
CA VAL A 429 6.29 40.19 -0.10
C VAL A 429 6.40 41.29 -1.17
N GLY A 430 5.53 42.31 -1.09
CA GLY A 430 5.46 43.40 -2.07
C GLY A 430 5.06 42.95 -3.47
N LEU A 431 4.29 41.86 -3.59
CA LEU A 431 3.96 41.24 -4.87
C LEU A 431 3.07 42.18 -5.69
N LYS A 432 3.55 42.55 -6.87
CA LYS A 432 2.82 43.31 -7.89
C LYS A 432 2.72 42.49 -9.16
N VAL A 433 1.50 42.37 -9.67
CA VAL A 433 1.21 41.63 -10.89
C VAL A 433 0.66 42.59 -11.94
N SER A 434 1.45 42.88 -12.97
CA SER A 434 1.11 43.92 -13.94
C SER A 434 1.60 43.62 -15.37
N PRO A 435 0.87 44.05 -16.42
CA PRO A 435 -0.51 44.57 -16.36
C PRO A 435 -1.49 43.46 -15.97
N ASN A 436 -2.58 43.81 -15.29
CA ASN A 436 -3.66 42.89 -14.95
C ASN A 436 -4.98 43.69 -14.93
N PRO A 437 -5.81 43.64 -15.99
CA PRO A 437 -5.83 42.64 -17.07
C PRO A 437 -4.67 42.75 -18.07
N ALA A 438 -4.19 41.62 -18.59
CA ALA A 438 -3.12 41.52 -19.58
C ALA A 438 -3.59 41.02 -20.95
N THR A 439 -2.90 41.41 -22.03
CA THR A 439 -3.16 40.88 -23.38
C THR A 439 -2.14 39.80 -23.79
N ALA A 440 -0.85 40.07 -23.57
CA ALA A 440 0.25 39.26 -24.10
C ALA A 440 1.18 38.69 -23.03
N TYR A 441 1.38 39.38 -21.91
CA TYR A 441 2.25 38.95 -20.82
C TYR A 441 1.81 39.55 -19.50
N ILE A 442 2.28 38.96 -18.40
CA ILE A 442 2.15 39.45 -17.04
C ILE A 442 3.54 39.44 -16.40
N ARG A 443 3.88 40.52 -15.71
CA ARG A 443 5.09 40.66 -14.92
C ARG A 443 4.76 40.54 -13.44
N PHE A 444 5.56 39.76 -12.74
CA PHE A 444 5.52 39.56 -11.30
C PHE A 444 6.74 40.27 -10.71
N GLU A 445 6.51 41.23 -9.82
CA GLU A 445 7.56 41.99 -9.14
C GLU A 445 7.39 41.84 -7.63
N THR A 446 8.46 41.58 -6.89
CA THR A 446 8.47 41.45 -5.43
C THR A 446 9.56 42.30 -4.78
N ASN A 447 9.49 42.45 -3.46
CA ASN A 447 10.58 43.06 -2.68
C ASN A 447 11.85 42.21 -2.77
N ALA A 448 13.02 42.84 -2.59
CA ALA A 448 14.33 42.21 -2.80
C ALA A 448 14.56 40.99 -1.89
N GLU A 449 14.01 41.02 -0.69
CA GLU A 449 14.09 39.98 0.33
C GLU A 449 13.28 38.72 -0.02
N TYR A 450 12.36 38.81 -0.98
CA TYR A 450 11.46 37.73 -1.37
C TYR A 450 11.62 37.36 -2.84
N PRO A 451 12.74 36.73 -3.23
CA PRO A 451 12.91 36.24 -4.60
C PRO A 451 11.89 35.14 -4.91
N ILE A 452 11.26 35.23 -6.07
CA ILE A 452 10.30 34.23 -6.54
C ILE A 452 11.05 32.94 -6.85
N GLN A 453 10.63 31.82 -6.27
CA GLN A 453 11.19 30.50 -6.54
C GLN A 453 10.41 29.82 -7.67
N HIS A 454 9.08 29.80 -7.56
CA HIS A 454 8.18 29.14 -8.51
C HIS A 454 6.90 29.94 -8.74
N ILE A 455 6.30 29.77 -9.93
CA ILE A 455 4.97 30.29 -10.26
C ILE A 455 4.16 29.17 -10.91
N TYR A 456 3.02 28.83 -10.32
CA TYR A 456 2.03 27.90 -10.84
C TYR A 456 0.76 28.65 -11.21
N VAL A 457 0.21 28.43 -12.40
CA VAL A 457 -1.01 29.09 -12.86
C VAL A 457 -2.09 28.06 -13.08
N TYR A 458 -3.25 28.29 -12.46
CA TYR A 458 -4.42 27.42 -12.52
C TYR A 458 -5.58 28.11 -13.22
N ASP A 459 -6.40 27.35 -13.96
CA ASP A 459 -7.71 27.81 -14.40
C ASP A 459 -8.74 27.78 -13.24
N LEU A 460 -9.94 28.31 -13.47
CA LEU A 460 -10.98 28.39 -12.44
C LEU A 460 -11.52 27.02 -11.97
N ASN A 461 -11.23 25.95 -12.69
CA ASN A 461 -11.58 24.59 -12.27
C ASN A 461 -10.46 23.93 -11.46
N GLY A 462 -9.41 24.68 -11.11
CA GLY A 462 -8.27 24.18 -10.34
C GLY A 462 -7.25 23.39 -11.16
N ARG A 463 -7.38 23.34 -12.49
CA ARG A 463 -6.41 22.63 -13.34
C ARG A 463 -5.19 23.51 -13.59
N LEU A 464 -4.00 22.93 -13.40
CA LEU A 464 -2.73 23.59 -13.71
C LEU A 464 -2.57 23.80 -15.22
N VAL A 465 -2.37 25.05 -15.64
CA VAL A 465 -2.26 25.45 -17.06
C VAL A 465 -0.90 26.04 -17.41
N LYS A 466 -0.10 26.43 -16.42
CA LYS A 466 1.26 26.93 -16.64
C LYS A 466 2.15 26.78 -15.42
N VAL A 467 3.44 26.56 -15.65
CA VAL A 467 4.45 26.39 -14.60
C VAL A 467 5.73 27.12 -14.99
N HIS A 468 6.33 27.80 -14.01
CA HIS A 468 7.68 28.31 -14.07
C HIS A 468 8.41 27.93 -12.79
N THR A 469 9.47 27.13 -12.92
CA THR A 469 10.31 26.69 -11.81
C THR A 469 11.70 27.34 -11.88
N ASN A 470 12.42 27.39 -10.76
CA ASN A 470 13.77 27.93 -10.68
C ASN A 470 13.87 29.38 -11.18
N VAL A 471 12.87 30.20 -10.86
CA VAL A 471 12.85 31.62 -11.26
C VAL A 471 13.99 32.38 -10.59
N LYS A 472 14.14 32.24 -9.26
CA LYS A 472 15.19 32.82 -8.42
C LYS A 472 15.45 34.30 -8.70
N ALA A 473 14.37 35.05 -8.87
CA ALA A 473 14.41 36.47 -9.21
C ALA A 473 13.23 37.22 -8.59
N ASN A 474 13.41 38.50 -8.28
CA ASN A 474 12.34 39.37 -7.77
C ASN A 474 11.51 40.01 -8.90
N ASP A 475 11.88 39.74 -10.14
CA ASP A 475 11.20 40.24 -11.34
C ASP A 475 11.16 39.13 -12.39
N PHE A 476 9.95 38.73 -12.77
CA PHE A 476 9.73 37.70 -13.75
C PHE A 476 8.58 38.04 -14.69
N THR A 477 8.82 37.93 -16.00
CA THR A 477 7.79 38.15 -17.02
C THR A 477 7.30 36.82 -17.60
N MET A 478 6.04 36.51 -17.35
CA MET A 478 5.33 35.37 -17.92
C MET A 478 4.58 35.78 -19.19
N GLN A 479 4.95 35.20 -20.33
CA GLN A 479 4.22 35.35 -21.58
C GLN A 479 2.89 34.59 -21.53
N ARG A 480 1.84 35.04 -22.23
CA ARG A 480 0.54 34.35 -22.32
C ARG A 480 0.63 33.09 -23.20
N HIS A 481 1.21 33.23 -24.39
CA HIS A 481 1.17 32.21 -25.45
C HIS A 481 -0.25 31.67 -25.71
N SER A 482 -0.44 30.35 -25.66
CA SER A 482 -1.68 29.66 -26.03
C SER A 482 -2.78 29.69 -24.97
N LEU A 483 -2.59 30.40 -23.84
CA LEU A 483 -3.63 30.53 -22.82
C LEU A 483 -4.85 31.27 -23.39
N ALA A 484 -6.03 30.69 -23.16
CA ALA A 484 -7.30 31.28 -23.55
C ALA A 484 -7.54 32.62 -22.83
N LYS A 485 -8.48 33.42 -23.34
CA LYS A 485 -8.96 34.59 -22.61
C LYS A 485 -9.74 34.09 -21.40
N GLY A 486 -9.48 34.63 -20.22
CA GLY A 486 -10.10 34.14 -18.99
C GLY A 486 -9.38 34.58 -17.72
N THR A 487 -10.03 34.26 -16.60
CA THR A 487 -9.44 34.41 -15.27
C THR A 487 -8.64 33.16 -14.92
N TYR A 488 -7.48 33.38 -14.32
CA TYR A 488 -6.62 32.36 -13.75
C TYR A 488 -6.19 32.76 -12.35
N VAL A 489 -5.63 31.81 -11.63
CA VAL A 489 -5.05 32.00 -10.31
C VAL A 489 -3.57 31.68 -10.39
N ALA A 490 -2.70 32.63 -10.05
CA ALA A 490 -1.27 32.43 -9.96
C ALA A 490 -0.86 32.19 -8.50
N LYS A 491 -0.33 31.01 -8.21
CA LYS A 491 0.34 30.67 -6.96
C LYS A 491 1.83 30.98 -7.12
N VAL A 492 2.33 31.97 -6.39
CA VAL A 492 3.71 32.43 -6.37
C VAL A 492 4.37 31.91 -5.10
N ILE A 493 5.48 31.20 -5.25
CA ILE A 493 6.19 30.54 -4.14
C ILE A 493 7.51 31.25 -3.86
N PHE A 494 7.77 31.49 -2.58
CA PHE A 494 8.99 32.07 -2.01
C PHE A 494 9.67 31.01 -1.12
N GLU A 495 10.88 31.29 -0.60
CA GLU A 495 11.50 30.39 0.38
C GLU A 495 10.69 30.29 1.67
N ASP A 496 10.08 31.41 2.10
CA ASP A 496 9.39 31.53 3.39
C ASP A 496 7.87 31.31 3.32
N GLY A 497 7.32 30.94 2.15
CA GLY A 497 5.88 30.73 2.01
C GLY A 497 5.33 31.04 0.63
N ILE A 498 4.02 31.24 0.54
CA ILE A 498 3.31 31.43 -0.73
C ILE A 498 2.41 32.66 -0.73
N VAL A 499 2.14 33.17 -1.93
CA VAL A 499 1.09 34.14 -2.20
C VAL A 499 0.29 33.69 -3.40
N THR A 500 -1.03 33.80 -3.31
CA THR A 500 -1.93 33.50 -4.43
C THR A 500 -2.54 34.79 -4.95
N GLU A 501 -2.47 35.03 -6.26
CA GLU A 501 -3.03 36.22 -6.87
C GLU A 501 -3.84 35.95 -8.15
N LYS A 502 -4.95 36.65 -8.31
CA LYS A 502 -5.82 36.51 -9.49
C LYS A 502 -5.20 37.22 -10.69
N ILE A 503 -5.12 36.53 -11.83
CA ILE A 503 -4.66 37.11 -13.09
C ILE A 503 -5.71 36.99 -14.18
N LEU A 504 -5.81 37.99 -15.06
CA LEU A 504 -6.82 38.06 -16.11
C LEU A 504 -6.19 38.31 -17.48
N PHE A 505 -6.40 37.40 -18.43
CA PHE A 505 -6.03 37.58 -19.83
C PHE A 505 -7.27 37.92 -20.67
N HIS A 506 -7.19 38.98 -21.49
CA HIS A 506 -8.30 39.47 -22.32
C HIS A 506 -7.98 39.54 -23.82
#